data_AF-A0A6J5URH3-F1
#
_entry.id   AF-A0A6J5URH3-F1
#
_cell.length_a   1.000
_cell.length_b   1.000
_cell.length_c   1.000
_cell.angle_alpha   90.00
_cell.angle_beta   90.00
_cell.angle_gamma   90.00
#
_symmetry.space_group_name_H-M   'P 1'
#
loop_
_entity.id
_entity.type
_entity.pdbx_description
1 polymer ?
#
loop_
_entity_poly.entity_id
_entity_poly.type
_entity_poly.pdbx_seq_one_letter_code
_entity_poly.pdbx_strand_id
1 'polypeptide(L)'
;MPRGPEFTKEEIQLPYTQDLLEARVIGDSKAPKIPMYDGMTDLYDHLDNFRYAIEGCDANEVTKCRMFLTTLKGPITSWFKRLAPKSINSFVELRKVFLERYMIISDWLYTANDLSTVRQLFDEKLMDYITQLNNE
;
A
#
# COMPACT_ATOMS: atom_id res chain seq x y z
N MET A 1 -28.03 -18.16 29.55
CA MET A 1 -27.17 -18.09 28.35
C MET A 1 -25.92 -17.32 28.74
N PRO A 2 -24.70 -17.91 28.71
CA PRO A 2 -23.50 -17.12 28.90
C PRO A 2 -23.28 -16.24 27.68
N ARG A 3 -23.10 -14.93 27.90
CA ARG A 3 -22.69 -13.99 26.86
C ARG A 3 -21.35 -14.47 26.31
N GLY A 4 -21.32 -14.82 25.03
CA GLY A 4 -20.07 -15.11 24.32
C GLY A 4 -19.14 -13.91 24.39
N PRO A 5 -17.82 -14.11 24.15
CA PRO A 5 -16.87 -13.02 24.19
C PRO A 5 -17.34 -11.92 23.23
N GLU A 6 -17.52 -10.71 23.77
CA GLU A 6 -17.69 -9.51 22.97
C GLU A 6 -16.46 -9.39 22.09
N PHE A 7 -16.59 -9.70 20.81
CA PHE A 7 -15.60 -9.30 19.81
C PHE A 7 -15.65 -7.78 19.74
N THR A 8 -14.92 -7.11 20.63
CA THR A 8 -14.42 -5.76 20.34
C THR A 8 -13.66 -5.94 19.05
N LYS A 9 -14.26 -5.51 17.93
CA LYS A 9 -13.54 -5.37 16.67
C LYS A 9 -12.28 -4.63 17.05
N GLU A 10 -11.14 -5.32 17.02
CA GLU A 10 -9.87 -4.67 17.20
C GLU A 10 -9.89 -3.54 16.17
N GLU A 11 -10.06 -2.31 16.64
CA GLU A 11 -9.90 -1.12 15.83
C GLU A 11 -8.42 -1.13 15.47
N ILE A 12 -8.10 -1.88 14.41
CA ILE A 12 -6.82 -1.80 13.74
C ILE A 12 -6.72 -0.32 13.40
N GLN A 13 -5.90 0.41 14.18
CA GLN A 13 -5.68 1.83 13.96
C GLN A 13 -5.20 1.97 12.52
N LEU A 14 -6.09 2.44 11.66
CA LEU A 14 -5.74 2.66 10.28
C LEU A 14 -4.70 3.77 10.25
N PRO A 15 -3.70 3.70 9.35
CA PRO A 15 -2.65 4.71 9.25
C PRO A 15 -3.15 6.08 8.75
N TYR A 16 -4.46 6.28 8.71
CA TYR A 16 -5.12 7.50 8.26
C TYR A 16 -5.07 8.59 9.33
N THR A 17 -4.99 9.85 8.90
CA THR A 17 -5.18 11.00 9.78
C THR A 17 -6.60 11.06 10.33
N GLN A 18 -6.81 11.76 11.45
CA GLN A 18 -8.13 11.90 12.06
C GLN A 18 -9.12 12.53 11.08
N ASP A 19 -8.70 13.58 10.36
CA ASP A 19 -9.50 14.26 9.34
C ASP A 19 -9.94 13.31 8.22
N LEU A 20 -9.07 12.36 7.83
CA LEU A 20 -9.37 11.36 6.81
C LEU A 20 -10.27 10.22 7.36
N LEU A 21 -10.19 9.92 8.66
CA LEU A 21 -11.10 8.96 9.31
C LEU A 21 -12.51 9.53 9.50
N GLU A 22 -12.61 10.82 9.83
CA GLU A 22 -13.86 11.53 10.08
C GLU A 22 -14.56 12.01 8.81
N ALA A 23 -13.82 12.14 7.71
CA ALA A 23 -14.38 12.54 6.44
C ALA A 23 -15.40 11.51 5.92
N ARG A 24 -16.58 12.03 5.54
CA ARG A 24 -17.70 11.20 5.06
C ARG A 24 -17.28 10.46 3.79
N VAL A 25 -17.58 9.17 3.70
CA VAL A 25 -17.44 8.42 2.45
C VAL A 25 -18.42 9.00 1.44
N ILE A 26 -17.89 9.51 0.31
CA ILE A 26 -18.66 10.01 -0.83
C ILE A 26 -18.36 9.11 -2.03
N GLY A 27 -19.38 8.85 -2.85
CA GLY A 27 -19.31 7.94 -4.01
C GLY A 27 -19.73 6.49 -3.72
N ASP A 28 -19.90 5.70 -4.77
CA ASP A 28 -20.25 4.27 -4.67
C ASP A 28 -19.05 3.52 -4.07
N SER A 29 -19.09 3.19 -2.77
CA SER A 29 -17.98 2.58 -2.03
C SER A 29 -17.73 1.10 -2.38
N LYS A 30 -18.23 0.64 -3.53
CA LYS A 30 -18.03 -0.72 -4.02
C LYS A 30 -16.55 -0.92 -4.33
N ALA A 31 -16.06 -2.11 -4.02
CA ALA A 31 -14.70 -2.49 -4.34
C ALA A 31 -14.48 -2.38 -5.87
N PRO A 32 -13.35 -1.79 -6.31
CA PRO A 32 -13.00 -1.78 -7.72
C PRO A 32 -12.93 -3.20 -8.27
N LYS A 33 -13.43 -3.40 -9.50
CA LYS A 33 -13.42 -4.72 -10.16
C LYS A 33 -12.09 -4.97 -10.86
N ILE A 34 -11.00 -4.99 -10.10
CA ILE A 34 -9.64 -5.26 -10.61
C ILE A 34 -9.02 -6.47 -9.88
N PRO A 35 -8.00 -7.12 -10.47
CA PRO A 35 -7.23 -8.14 -9.78
C PRO A 35 -6.60 -7.61 -8.49
N MET A 36 -6.54 -8.44 -7.46
CA MET A 36 -5.86 -8.10 -6.22
C MET A 36 -4.34 -8.20 -6.37
N TYR A 37 -3.62 -7.20 -5.87
CA TYR A 37 -2.16 -7.12 -5.89
C TYR A 37 -1.54 -7.98 -4.78
N ASP A 38 -0.74 -8.99 -5.16
CA ASP A 38 0.12 -9.80 -4.26
C ASP A 38 1.56 -9.31 -4.13
N GLY A 39 1.98 -8.36 -4.96
CA GLY A 39 3.40 -8.02 -5.08
C GLY A 39 4.13 -8.75 -6.20
N MET A 40 3.46 -9.61 -6.97
CA MET A 40 4.07 -10.33 -8.11
C MET A 40 3.67 -9.74 -9.46
N THR A 41 2.52 -9.08 -9.54
CA THR A 41 2.11 -8.32 -10.73
C THR A 41 2.86 -7.00 -10.81
N ASP A 42 2.98 -6.42 -12.00
CA ASP A 42 3.59 -5.11 -12.18
C ASP A 42 2.87 -4.05 -11.33
N LEU A 43 3.67 -3.24 -10.64
CA LEU A 43 3.22 -2.26 -9.67
C LEU A 43 2.49 -1.08 -10.35
N TYR A 44 2.98 -0.65 -11.52
CA TYR A 44 2.42 0.45 -12.29
C TYR A 44 1.12 0.03 -12.99
N ASP A 45 1.08 -1.19 -13.53
CA ASP A 45 -0.14 -1.76 -14.11
C ASP A 45 -1.27 -1.84 -13.06
N HIS A 46 -0.96 -2.23 -11.83
CA HIS A 46 -1.96 -2.25 -10.76
C HIS A 46 -2.48 -0.85 -10.44
N LEU A 47 -1.60 0.15 -10.39
CA LEU A 47 -1.97 1.54 -10.14
C LEU A 47 -2.84 2.13 -11.26
N ASP A 48 -2.52 1.84 -12.52
CA ASP A 48 -3.32 2.28 -13.66
C ASP A 48 -4.67 1.55 -13.72
N ASN A 49 -4.70 0.24 -13.51
CA ASN A 49 -5.96 -0.51 -13.42
C ASN A 49 -6.87 0.04 -12.32
N PHE A 50 -6.29 0.37 -11.15
CA PHE A 50 -7.05 1.02 -10.09
C PHE A 50 -7.57 2.38 -10.52
N ARG A 51 -6.73 3.24 -11.12
CA ARG A 51 -7.13 4.56 -11.62
C ARG A 51 -8.30 4.47 -12.59
N TYR A 52 -8.23 3.57 -13.58
CA TYR A 52 -9.31 3.36 -14.55
C TYR A 52 -10.57 2.81 -13.90
N ALA A 53 -10.45 1.92 -12.92
CA ALA A 53 -11.61 1.32 -12.26
C ALA A 53 -12.40 2.30 -11.38
N ILE A 54 -11.76 3.37 -10.90
CA ILE A 54 -12.43 4.45 -10.17
C ILE A 54 -12.69 5.70 -11.02
N GLU A 55 -12.33 5.67 -12.31
CA GLU A 55 -12.56 6.77 -13.23
C GLU A 55 -14.06 7.00 -13.39
N GLY A 56 -14.54 8.19 -13.00
CA GLY A 56 -15.98 8.50 -12.96
C GLY A 56 -16.69 8.19 -11.64
N CYS A 57 -16.01 7.58 -10.65
CA CYS A 57 -16.49 7.61 -9.28
C CYS A 57 -16.20 9.00 -8.69
N ASP A 58 -17.23 9.68 -8.19
CA ASP A 58 -17.09 10.93 -7.41
C ASP A 58 -16.60 10.63 -5.98
N ALA A 59 -15.49 9.89 -5.91
CA ALA A 59 -14.88 9.41 -4.68
C ALA A 59 -13.92 10.48 -4.15
N ASN A 60 -14.06 10.82 -2.86
CA ASN A 60 -13.07 11.66 -2.17
C ASN A 60 -11.82 10.84 -1.79
N GLU A 61 -10.79 11.52 -1.29
CA GLU A 61 -9.49 10.89 -0.98
C GLU A 61 -9.60 9.72 0.01
N VAL A 62 -10.50 9.81 0.99
CA VAL A 62 -10.80 8.72 1.94
C VAL A 62 -11.34 7.50 1.22
N THR A 63 -12.36 7.71 0.38
CA THR A 63 -13.00 6.64 -0.38
C THR A 63 -11.98 5.98 -1.30
N LYS A 64 -11.14 6.75 -1.98
CA LYS A 64 -10.04 6.22 -2.83
C LYS A 64 -9.06 5.38 -2.02
N CYS A 65 -8.59 5.85 -0.87
CA CYS A 65 -7.69 5.09 0.00
C CYS A 65 -8.32 3.77 0.43
N ARG A 66 -9.59 3.80 0.85
CA ARG A 66 -10.32 2.60 1.28
C ARG A 66 -10.52 1.61 0.14
N MET A 67 -10.93 2.09 -1.04
CA MET A 67 -11.06 1.27 -2.24
C MET A 67 -9.73 0.62 -2.59
N PHE A 68 -8.62 1.36 -2.53
CA PHE A 68 -7.31 0.83 -2.84
C PHE A 68 -6.93 -0.32 -1.90
N LEU A 69 -7.22 -0.23 -0.61
CA LEU A 69 -6.99 -1.35 0.32
C LEU A 69 -7.72 -2.62 -0.05
N THR A 70 -8.93 -2.52 -0.62
CA THR A 70 -9.70 -3.70 -1.05
C THR A 70 -9.06 -4.42 -2.24
N THR A 71 -8.10 -3.79 -2.93
CA THR A 71 -7.38 -4.37 -4.06
C THR A 71 -6.01 -4.94 -3.65
N LEU A 72 -5.65 -4.91 -2.36
CA LEU A 72 -4.41 -5.49 -1.85
C LEU A 72 -4.68 -6.84 -1.20
N LYS A 73 -3.78 -7.81 -1.37
CA LYS A 73 -3.87 -9.11 -0.67
C LYS A 73 -2.57 -9.50 0.03
N GLY A 74 -2.71 -10.39 1.02
CA GLY A 74 -1.60 -11.07 1.66
C GLY A 74 -0.62 -10.12 2.40
N PRO A 75 0.70 -10.24 2.18
CA PRO A 75 1.71 -9.43 2.87
C PRO A 75 1.55 -7.93 2.66
N ILE A 76 0.96 -7.54 1.53
CA ILE A 76 0.75 -6.13 1.15
C ILE A 76 -0.29 -5.47 2.06
N THR A 77 -1.41 -6.14 2.30
CA THR A 77 -2.43 -5.69 3.25
C THR A 77 -1.88 -5.60 4.67
N SER A 78 -1.05 -6.57 5.06
CA SER A 78 -0.41 -6.59 6.39
C SER A 78 0.60 -5.45 6.57
N TRP A 79 1.34 -5.08 5.53
CA TRP A 79 2.21 -3.90 5.56
C TRP A 79 1.41 -2.63 5.76
N PHE A 80 0.29 -2.47 5.06
CA PHE A 80 -0.54 -1.26 5.19
C PHE A 80 -1.01 -1.06 6.63
N LYS A 81 -1.41 -2.15 7.31
CA LYS A 81 -1.83 -2.12 8.73
C LYS A 81 -0.70 -1.79 9.71
N ARG A 82 0.56 -1.87 9.29
CA ARG A 82 1.75 -1.56 10.10
C ARG A 82 2.30 -0.16 9.85
N LEU A 83 1.72 0.60 8.94
CA LEU A 83 2.09 2.00 8.75
C LEU A 83 1.78 2.80 10.03
N ALA A 84 2.57 3.83 10.28
CA ALA A 84 2.39 4.66 11.47
C ALA A 84 0.98 5.27 11.48
N PRO A 85 0.30 5.34 12.64
CA PRO A 85 -0.97 6.04 12.75
C PRO A 85 -0.84 7.47 12.24
N LYS A 86 -1.88 7.98 11.57
CA LYS A 86 -1.92 9.37 11.05
C LYS A 86 -0.81 9.71 10.03
N SER A 87 -0.27 8.72 9.31
CA SER A 87 0.76 8.92 8.30
C SER A 87 0.24 9.16 6.88
N ILE A 88 -1.04 8.87 6.62
CA ILE A 88 -1.67 9.03 5.30
C ILE A 88 -2.85 9.99 5.42
N ASN A 89 -2.78 11.12 4.73
CA ASN A 89 -3.86 12.11 4.63
C ASN A 89 -4.56 12.13 3.26
N SER A 90 -4.06 11.38 2.27
CA SER A 90 -4.59 11.41 0.91
C SER A 90 -4.21 10.16 0.11
N PHE A 91 -4.89 9.94 -1.01
CA PHE A 91 -4.53 8.84 -1.91
C PHE A 91 -3.17 9.07 -2.57
N VAL A 92 -2.79 10.33 -2.77
CA VAL A 92 -1.47 10.71 -3.32
C VAL A 92 -0.35 10.28 -2.39
N GLU A 93 -0.47 10.54 -1.08
CA GLU A 93 0.51 10.09 -0.09
C GLU A 93 0.54 8.57 0.01
N LEU A 94 -0.63 7.92 0.02
CA LEU A 94 -0.71 6.46 0.00
C LEU A 94 0.06 5.88 -1.18
N ARG A 95 -0.17 6.42 -2.38
CA ARG A 95 0.53 5.97 -3.60
C ARG A 95 2.04 6.17 -3.48
N LYS A 96 2.49 7.29 -2.91
CA LYS A 96 3.91 7.57 -2.71
C LYS A 96 4.57 6.52 -1.82
N VAL A 97 4.03 6.30 -0.61
CA VAL A 97 4.63 5.32 0.34
C VAL A 97 4.52 3.88 -0.17
N PHE A 98 3.49 3.58 -0.96
CA PHE A 98 3.32 2.30 -1.62
C PHE A 98 4.38 2.08 -2.70
N LEU A 99 4.62 3.06 -3.56
CA LEU A 99 5.70 3.03 -4.56
C LEU A 99 7.07 2.92 -3.89
N GLU A 100 7.38 3.76 -2.89
CA GLU A 100 8.67 3.70 -2.17
C GLU A 100 8.95 2.31 -1.59
N ARG A 101 7.92 1.64 -1.06
CA ARG A 101 8.08 0.30 -0.47
C ARG A 101 8.22 -0.80 -1.52
N TYR A 102 7.37 -0.81 -2.54
CA TYR A 102 7.23 -1.95 -3.44
C TYR A 102 7.92 -1.76 -4.79
N MET A 103 8.34 -0.55 -5.16
CA MET A 103 9.14 -0.33 -6.36
C MET A 103 10.51 -0.99 -6.22
N ILE A 104 11.14 -0.90 -5.04
CA ILE A 104 12.41 -1.60 -4.75
C ILE A 104 12.23 -3.12 -4.85
N ILE A 105 11.09 -3.65 -4.38
CA ILE A 105 10.80 -5.09 -4.41
C ILE A 105 10.49 -5.55 -5.84
N SER A 106 9.73 -4.76 -6.60
CA SER A 106 9.38 -5.04 -8.00
C SER A 106 10.62 -5.00 -8.88
N ASP A 107 11.49 -4.01 -8.70
CA ASP A 107 12.79 -3.90 -9.38
C ASP A 107 13.69 -5.08 -9.00
N TRP A 108 13.72 -5.48 -7.73
CA TRP A 108 14.45 -6.65 -7.26
C TRP A 108 13.91 -7.96 -7.85
N LEU A 109 12.59 -8.17 -7.92
CA LEU A 109 11.97 -9.37 -8.49
C LEU A 109 12.18 -9.46 -10.01
N TYR A 110 12.09 -8.33 -10.71
CA TYR A 110 12.35 -8.23 -12.14
C TYR A 110 13.85 -8.48 -12.44
N THR A 111 14.74 -7.88 -11.65
CA THR A 111 16.19 -8.01 -11.78
C THR A 111 16.69 -9.38 -11.32
N ALA A 112 16.05 -10.03 -10.34
CA ALA A 112 16.39 -11.37 -9.88
C ALA A 112 16.17 -12.44 -10.97
N ASN A 113 15.23 -12.22 -11.89
CA ASN A 113 15.05 -13.09 -13.05
C ASN A 113 16.19 -12.96 -14.09
N ASP A 114 17.06 -11.94 -13.97
CA ASP A 114 18.17 -11.62 -14.89
C ASP A 114 19.57 -11.85 -14.24
N LEU A 115 19.62 -12.73 -13.23
CA LEU A 115 20.75 -12.95 -12.32
C LEU A 115 21.96 -13.74 -12.90
N SER A 116 22.72 -13.16 -13.83
CA SER A 116 24.15 -13.51 -13.94
C SER A 116 25.10 -12.36 -13.61
N THR A 117 24.66 -11.10 -13.72
CA THR A 117 25.60 -9.96 -13.76
C THR A 117 25.46 -9.01 -12.56
N VAL A 118 24.33 -9.04 -11.84
CA VAL A 118 23.95 -7.97 -10.89
C VAL A 118 24.44 -8.19 -9.45
N ARG A 119 24.96 -9.37 -9.11
CA ARG A 119 25.44 -9.64 -7.74
C ARG A 119 26.55 -8.68 -7.28
N GLN A 120 27.27 -8.04 -8.21
CA GLN A 120 28.29 -7.04 -7.90
C GLN A 120 27.74 -5.66 -7.56
N LEU A 121 26.62 -5.22 -8.15
CA LEU A 121 26.04 -3.89 -7.88
C LEU A 121 25.21 -3.85 -6.58
N PHE A 122 24.73 -5.01 -6.14
CA PHE A 122 23.93 -5.17 -4.93
C PHE A 122 24.72 -4.86 -3.65
N ASP A 123 25.99 -5.26 -3.61
CA ASP A 123 26.85 -5.00 -2.45
C ASP A 123 27.20 -3.50 -2.33
N GLU A 124 27.31 -2.77 -3.43
CA GLU A 124 27.64 -1.34 -3.41
C GLU A 124 26.46 -0.48 -2.94
N LYS A 125 25.26 -0.72 -3.49
CA LYS A 125 24.09 0.13 -3.22
C LYS A 125 23.47 -0.09 -1.84
N LEU A 126 23.57 -1.31 -1.30
CA LEU A 126 23.15 -1.62 0.07
C LEU A 126 24.09 -0.95 1.09
N MET A 127 25.39 -0.94 0.80
CA MET A 127 26.39 -0.29 1.65
C MET A 127 26.25 1.23 1.62
N ASP A 128 25.90 1.83 0.48
CA ASP A 128 25.62 3.27 0.40
C ASP A 128 24.39 3.67 1.24
N TYR A 129 23.30 2.89 1.16
CA TYR A 129 22.09 3.17 1.94
C TYR A 129 22.31 3.01 3.45
N ILE A 130 23.05 1.97 3.88
CA ILE A 130 23.37 1.75 5.29
C ILE A 130 24.33 2.85 5.80
N THR A 131 25.29 3.26 4.99
CA THR A 131 26.25 4.33 5.36
C THR A 131 25.55 5.68 5.52
N GLN A 132 24.52 5.96 4.71
CA GLN A 132 23.76 7.20 4.82
C GLN A 132 22.82 7.23 6.03
N LEU A 133 22.30 6.07 6.47
CA LEU A 133 21.47 5.96 7.67
C LEU A 133 22.26 5.95 8.97
N ASN A 134 23.54 5.57 8.96
CA ASN A 134 24.38 5.52 10.16
C ASN A 134 25.15 6.82 10.44
N ASN A 135 24.99 7.83 9.58
CA ASN A 135 25.64 9.14 9.69
C ASN A 135 24.68 10.27 10.15
N GLU A 136 23.50 9.94 10.69
CA GLU A 136 22.64 10.87 11.47
C GLU A 136 22.76 10.63 12.98
#